data_AF-A0AAV4IPI4-F1
#
_entry.id   AF-A0AAV4IPI4-F1
#
_cell.length_a   1.000
_cell.length_b   1.000
_cell.length_c   1.000
_cell.angle_alpha   90.00
_cell.angle_beta   90.00
_cell.angle_gamma   90.00
#
_symmetry.space_group_name_H-M   'P 1'
#
loop_
_entity.id
_entity.type
_entity.pdbx_description
1 polymer ?
#
loop_
_entity_poly.entity_id
_entity_poly.type
_entity_poly.pdbx_seq_one_letter_code
_entity_poly.pdbx_strand_id
1 'polypeptide(L)'
;MEQPSHPITYKEAKTIIRNKFHPTWQASNRTLYNHKEPIYKLSRRHQTTVFRLRTGHCRRLNHLHLLTVSHTDECPCGSGQQDVENVLQQCARSQTLRADTWPTEQQKL
;
A
#
# COMPACT_ATOMS: atom_id res chain seq x y z
N MET A 1 -32.92 7.84 -1.84
CA MET A 1 -32.50 7.49 -3.22
C MET A 1 -33.36 6.31 -3.65
N GLU A 2 -34.18 6.46 -4.68
CA GLU A 2 -35.01 5.35 -5.18
C GLU A 2 -34.17 4.41 -6.04
N GLN A 3 -34.30 3.11 -5.78
CA GLN A 3 -33.65 2.08 -6.57
C GLN A 3 -34.49 1.83 -7.83
N PRO A 4 -33.89 1.86 -9.04
CA PRO A 4 -34.65 1.67 -10.27
C PRO A 4 -35.31 0.29 -10.31
N SER A 5 -36.58 0.24 -10.72
CA SER A 5 -37.43 -0.95 -10.77
C SER A 5 -37.13 -1.90 -11.94
N HIS A 6 -36.23 -1.50 -12.84
CA HIS A 6 -35.80 -2.32 -13.96
C HIS A 6 -34.65 -3.24 -13.55
N PRO A 7 -34.68 -4.53 -13.94
CA PRO A 7 -33.58 -5.45 -13.66
C PRO A 7 -32.33 -4.99 -14.42
N ILE A 8 -31.42 -4.33 -13.71
CA ILE A 8 -30.11 -3.95 -14.24
C ILE A 8 -29.20 -5.18 -14.27
N THR A 9 -28.42 -5.30 -15.34
CA THR A 9 -27.40 -6.34 -15.41
C THR A 9 -26.27 -6.04 -14.42
N TYR A 10 -25.52 -7.07 -14.00
CA TYR A 10 -24.35 -6.88 -13.14
C TYR A 10 -23.34 -5.87 -13.71
N LYS A 11 -23.14 -5.87 -15.05
CA LYS A 11 -22.23 -4.93 -15.72
C LYS A 11 -22.69 -3.49 -15.59
N GLU A 12 -24.00 -3.24 -15.75
CA GLU A 12 -24.59 -1.91 -15.60
C GLU A 12 -24.51 -1.46 -14.13
N ALA A 13 -24.91 -2.31 -13.19
CA ALA A 13 -24.81 -2.01 -11.76
C ALA A 13 -23.38 -1.63 -11.34
N LYS A 14 -22.40 -2.43 -11.74
CA LYS A 14 -20.97 -2.18 -11.48
C LYS A 14 -20.49 -0.86 -12.10
N THR A 15 -20.98 -0.52 -13.29
CA THR A 15 -20.61 0.71 -13.99
C THR A 15 -21.22 1.93 -13.32
N ILE A 16 -22.49 1.86 -12.91
CA ILE A 16 -23.17 2.93 -12.17
C ILE A 16 -22.44 3.20 -10.85
N ILE A 17 -22.12 2.14 -10.09
CA ILE A 17 -21.37 2.26 -8.82
C ILE A 17 -20.01 2.88 -9.09
N ARG A 18 -19.24 2.36 -10.07
CA ARG A 18 -17.92 2.91 -10.40
C ARG A 18 -18.01 4.40 -10.73
N ASN A 19 -18.94 4.80 -11.60
CA ASN A 19 -19.04 6.19 -12.05
C ASN A 19 -19.45 7.14 -10.92
N LYS A 20 -20.29 6.71 -9.98
CA LYS A 20 -20.65 7.51 -8.79
C LYS A 20 -19.50 7.69 -7.82
N PHE A 21 -18.71 6.64 -7.57
CA PHE A 21 -17.63 6.67 -6.57
C PHE A 21 -16.28 7.17 -7.12
N HIS A 22 -16.06 7.10 -8.42
CA HIS A 22 -14.76 7.44 -9.01
C HIS A 22 -14.33 8.90 -8.78
N PRO A 23 -15.19 9.93 -8.91
CA PRO A 23 -14.80 11.32 -8.68
C PRO A 23 -14.39 11.60 -7.24
N THR A 24 -15.16 11.09 -6.26
CA THR A 24 -14.86 11.25 -4.84
C THR A 24 -13.59 10.51 -4.45
N TRP A 25 -13.42 9.29 -4.95
CA TRP A 25 -12.20 8.52 -4.76
C TRP A 25 -10.97 9.23 -5.34
N GLN A 26 -11.06 9.77 -6.56
CA GLN A 26 -9.97 10.51 -7.18
C GLN A 26 -9.60 11.79 -6.41
N ALA A 27 -10.59 12.53 -5.91
CA ALA A 27 -10.34 13.73 -5.12
C ALA A 27 -9.57 13.40 -3.82
N SER A 28 -10.00 12.36 -3.10
CA SER A 28 -9.37 11.94 -1.84
C SER A 28 -8.03 11.23 -2.02
N ASN A 29 -7.79 10.58 -3.17
CA ASN A 29 -6.61 9.75 -3.41
C ASN A 29 -5.70 10.30 -4.52
N ARG A 30 -5.81 11.60 -4.84
CA ARG A 30 -5.08 12.25 -5.94
C ARG A 30 -3.55 12.11 -5.80
N THR A 31 -3.04 12.11 -4.57
CA THR A 31 -1.62 11.90 -4.26
C THR A 31 -1.18 10.45 -4.40
N LEU A 32 -2.10 9.50 -4.32
CA LEU A 32 -1.84 8.07 -4.40
C LEU A 32 -1.92 7.53 -5.84
N TYR A 33 -2.66 8.23 -6.71
CA TYR A 33 -2.97 7.79 -8.06
C TYR A 33 -2.63 8.88 -9.08
N ASN A 34 -1.36 8.99 -9.43
CA ASN A 34 -0.89 9.85 -10.51
C ASN A 34 -0.21 9.00 -11.59
N HIS A 35 -0.88 8.81 -12.72
CA HIS A 35 -0.39 8.02 -13.86
C HIS A 35 0.96 8.48 -14.44
N LYS A 36 1.43 9.68 -14.10
CA LYS A 36 2.76 10.18 -14.48
C LYS A 36 3.87 9.70 -13.54
N GLU A 37 3.54 9.00 -12.45
CA GLU A 37 4.53 8.54 -11.50
C GLU A 37 5.37 7.36 -12.04
N PRO A 38 6.64 7.25 -11.62
CA PRO A 38 7.53 6.16 -12.03
C PRO A 38 7.01 4.76 -11.69
N ILE A 39 6.09 4.62 -10.71
CA ILE A 39 5.47 3.34 -10.35
C ILE A 39 4.83 2.65 -11.57
N TYR A 40 4.24 3.40 -12.51
CA TYR A 40 3.59 2.80 -13.68
C TYR A 40 4.57 2.21 -14.70
N LYS A 41 5.88 2.45 -14.55
CA LYS A 41 6.95 1.79 -15.31
C LYS A 41 7.33 0.41 -14.75
N LEU A 42 6.92 0.10 -13.52
CA LEU A 42 7.22 -1.17 -12.86
C LEU A 42 6.32 -2.30 -13.39
N SER A 43 6.71 -3.55 -13.13
CA SER A 43 5.82 -4.70 -13.38
C SER A 43 4.55 -4.62 -12.53
N ARG A 44 3.45 -5.25 -12.98
CA ARG A 44 2.17 -5.28 -12.26
C ARG A 44 2.30 -5.76 -10.81
N ARG A 45 3.21 -6.71 -10.55
CA ARG A 45 3.50 -7.23 -9.20
C ARG A 45 4.10 -6.14 -8.30
N HIS A 46 5.08 -5.41 -8.81
CA HIS A 46 5.71 -4.32 -8.07
C HIS A 46 4.77 -3.12 -7.87
N GLN A 47 3.98 -2.76 -8.88
CA GLN A 47 2.92 -1.76 -8.75
C GLN A 47 1.94 -2.11 -7.62
N THR A 48 1.47 -3.36 -7.58
CA THR A 48 0.57 -3.85 -6.53
C THR A 48 1.21 -3.75 -5.15
N THR A 49 2.51 -4.04 -5.05
CA THR A 49 3.26 -3.96 -3.80
C THR A 49 3.32 -2.53 -3.29
N VAL A 50 3.71 -1.57 -4.14
CA VAL A 50 3.77 -0.14 -3.79
C VAL A 50 2.38 0.40 -3.45
N PHE A 51 1.34 0.01 -4.18
CA PHE A 51 -0.03 0.41 -3.89
C PHE A 51 -0.50 -0.05 -2.50
N ARG A 52 -0.18 -1.30 -2.11
CA ARG A 52 -0.48 -1.81 -0.76
C ARG A 52 0.27 -1.06 0.32
N LEU A 53 1.55 -0.74 0.08
CA LEU A 53 2.35 0.08 1.01
C LEU A 53 1.72 1.45 1.23
N ARG A 54 1.36 2.15 0.14
CA ARG A 54 0.76 3.48 0.17
C ARG A 54 -0.62 3.54 0.83
N THR A 55 -1.42 2.50 0.66
CA THR A 55 -2.79 2.44 1.21
C THR A 55 -2.85 1.74 2.56
N GLY A 56 -1.71 1.36 3.16
CA GLY A 56 -1.69 0.62 4.43
C GLY A 56 -2.24 -0.81 4.34
N HIS A 57 -2.52 -1.32 3.14
CA HIS A 57 -3.00 -2.69 2.90
C HIS A 57 -1.88 -3.75 2.92
N CYS A 58 -0.71 -3.42 3.46
CA CYS A 58 0.30 -4.42 3.72
C CYS A 58 -0.10 -5.28 4.92
N ARG A 59 0.16 -6.58 4.80
CA ARG A 59 -0.09 -7.52 5.91
C ARG A 59 0.86 -7.17 7.04
N ARG A 60 0.32 -6.72 8.18
CA ARG A 60 1.05 -6.64 9.44
C ARG A 60 1.46 -8.05 9.87
N LEU A 61 2.70 -8.23 10.30
CA LEU A 61 3.24 -9.52 10.70
C LEU A 61 2.84 -9.92 12.13
N ASN A 62 2.02 -9.12 12.81
CA ASN A 62 1.51 -9.42 14.16
C ASN A 62 0.84 -10.81 14.26
N HIS A 63 0.28 -11.33 13.16
CA HIS A 63 -0.29 -12.67 13.11
C HIS A 63 0.74 -13.82 13.19
N LEU A 64 2.03 -13.55 12.96
CA LEU A 64 3.10 -14.55 13.12
C LEU A 64 3.25 -15.00 14.59
N HIS A 65 2.96 -14.09 15.53
CA HIS A 65 2.88 -14.43 16.94
C HIS A 65 1.73 -15.41 17.22
N LEU A 66 0.55 -15.16 16.65
CA LEU A 66 -0.60 -16.06 16.77
C LEU A 66 -0.35 -17.44 16.15
N LEU A 67 0.47 -17.51 15.11
CA LEU A 67 0.87 -18.76 14.46
C LEU A 67 2.08 -19.43 15.12
N THR A 68 2.55 -18.93 16.27
CA THR A 68 3.74 -19.43 17.00
C THR A 68 5.03 -19.47 16.19
N VAL A 69 5.06 -18.79 15.03
CA VAL A 69 6.27 -18.64 14.19
C VAL A 69 7.24 -17.65 14.84
N SER A 70 6.73 -16.71 15.62
CA SER A 70 7.53 -15.81 16.46
C SER A 70 6.98 -15.81 17.90
N HIS A 71 7.89 -15.71 18.88
CA HIS A 71 7.51 -15.62 20.29
C HIS A 71 6.89 -14.26 20.66
N THR A 72 7.14 -13.23 19.87
CA THR A 72 6.60 -11.87 20.04
C THR A 72 6.12 -11.30 18.71
N ASP A 73 5.26 -10.29 18.77
CA ASP A 73 4.82 -9.44 17.65
C ASP A 73 5.77 -8.26 17.40
N GLU A 74 6.94 -8.29 18.02
CA GLU A 74 7.96 -7.25 17.96
C GLU A 74 8.97 -7.51 16.84
N CYS A 75 9.56 -6.44 16.31
CA CYS A 75 10.70 -6.52 15.43
C CYS A 75 11.85 -7.23 16.16
N PRO A 76 12.55 -8.18 15.51
CA PRO A 76 13.75 -8.81 16.10
C PRO A 76 14.90 -7.82 16.38
N CYS A 77 14.76 -6.58 15.91
CA CYS A 77 15.68 -5.48 16.18
C CYS A 77 15.41 -4.77 17.52
N GLY A 78 14.31 -5.10 18.22
CA GLY A 78 13.95 -4.51 19.51
C GLY A 78 13.35 -3.10 19.44
N SER A 79 13.14 -2.54 18.24
CA SER A 79 12.63 -1.17 18.07
C SER A 79 11.10 -1.02 18.19
N GLY A 80 10.39 -2.06 18.63
CA GLY A 80 8.93 -2.07 18.79
C GLY A 80 8.23 -3.05 17.86
N GLN A 81 6.97 -2.78 17.53
CA GLN A 81 6.07 -3.68 16.77
C GLN A 81 6.60 -4.02 15.37
N GLN A 82 6.33 -5.23 14.90
CA GLN A 82 6.72 -5.69 13.56
C GLN A 82 5.74 -5.19 12.47
N ASP A 83 5.71 -3.88 12.27
CA ASP A 83 4.97 -3.26 11.18
C ASP A 83 5.87 -2.86 10.00
N VAL A 84 5.22 -2.52 8.89
CA VAL A 84 5.92 -2.15 7.66
C VAL A 84 6.74 -0.87 7.81
N GLU A 85 6.22 0.09 8.58
CA GLU A 85 6.88 1.37 8.79
C GLU A 85 8.19 1.18 9.56
N ASN A 86 8.15 0.43 10.67
CA ASN A 86 9.32 0.09 11.45
C ASN A 86 10.33 -0.68 10.60
N VAL A 87 9.91 -1.72 9.88
CA VAL A 87 10.80 -2.53 9.02
C VAL A 87 11.49 -1.69 7.93
N LEU A 88 10.76 -0.73 7.32
CA LEU A 88 11.27 0.06 6.20
C LEU A 88 11.97 1.37 6.62
N GLN A 89 11.73 1.92 7.81
CA GLN A 89 12.25 3.25 8.19
C GLN A 89 13.12 3.24 9.44
N GLN A 90 12.86 2.36 10.41
CA GLN A 90 13.46 2.45 11.75
C GLN A 90 14.33 1.23 12.09
N CYS A 91 14.05 0.08 11.49
CA CYS A 91 14.73 -1.17 11.78
C CYS A 91 16.24 -1.07 11.51
N ALA A 92 17.04 -1.26 12.57
CA ALA A 92 18.50 -1.26 12.50
C ALA A 92 19.03 -2.38 11.59
N ARG A 93 18.36 -3.54 11.55
CA ARG A 93 18.74 -4.66 10.68
C ARG A 93 18.63 -4.32 9.19
N SER A 94 17.72 -3.43 8.82
CA SER A 94 17.52 -2.96 7.45
C SER A 94 18.35 -1.72 7.12
N GLN A 95 19.17 -1.21 8.04
CA GLN A 95 19.87 0.07 7.88
C GLN A 95 20.83 0.07 6.68
N THR A 96 21.66 -0.96 6.54
CA THR A 96 22.61 -1.09 5.41
C THR A 96 21.87 -1.13 4.08
N LEU A 97 20.82 -1.95 3.98
CA LEU A 97 20.02 -2.05 2.75
C LEU A 97 19.36 -0.72 2.39
N ARG A 98 18.91 0.06 3.38
CA ARG A 98 18.35 1.40 3.15
C ARG A 98 19.40 2.36 2.64
N ALA A 99 20.59 2.36 3.22
CA ALA A 99 21.70 3.19 2.77
C ALA A 99 22.10 2.88 1.31
N ASP A 100 22.08 1.59 0.93
CA ASP A 100 22.42 1.17 -0.43
C ASP A 100 21.31 1.46 -1.45
N THR A 101 20.04 1.42 -1.02
CA THR A 101 18.87 1.54 -1.91
C THR A 101 18.38 2.98 -2.05
N TRP A 102 18.43 3.76 -0.96
CA TRP A 102 17.94 5.13 -0.96
C TRP A 102 19.02 6.06 -1.49
N PRO A 103 18.74 6.85 -2.54
CA PRO A 103 19.69 7.86 -2.96
C PRO A 103 19.84 8.88 -1.83
N THR A 104 21.05 9.02 -1.30
CA THR A 104 21.43 10.19 -0.50
C THR A 104 21.20 11.43 -1.36
N GLU A 105 20.62 12.50 -0.83
CA GLU A 105 20.22 13.73 -1.57
C GLU A 105 21.39 14.52 -2.20
N GLN A 106 22.22 13.92 -3.03
CA GLN A 106 23.41 14.56 -3.62
C GLN A 106 23.48 14.48 -5.15
N GLN A 107 22.36 14.29 -5.85
CA GLN A 107 22.33 14.44 -7.30
C GLN A 107 21.22 15.39 -7.75
N LYS A 108 21.37 16.66 -7.35
CA LYS A 108 20.96 17.80 -8.16
C LYS A 108 22.23 18.39 -8.79
N LEU A 109 22.49 18.02 -10.04
CA LEU A 109 23.33 18.76 -10.98
C LEU A 109 22.41 19.25 -12.10
#